data_AF-A0A438HFA1-F1
#
_entry.id   AF-A0A438HFA1-F1
#
_cell.length_a   1.000
_cell.length_b   1.000
_cell.length_c   1.000
_cell.angle_alpha   90.00
_cell.angle_beta   90.00
_cell.angle_gamma   90.00
#
_symmetry.space_group_name_H-M   'P 1'
#
loop_
_entity.id
_entity.type
_entity.pdbx_description
1 polymer ?
#
loop_
_entity_poly.entity_id
_entity_poly.type
_entity_poly.pdbx_seq_one_letter_code
_entity_poly.pdbx_strand_id
1 'polypeptide(L)'
;MENASEEAPVERSSYTVAVPPSWEELMDMLKGVPCFTDAEARHPLGISKSVVLCDQHLHEWAMSEAAEVVAETMRAFISQHPGGIEGLRAQLEKVEAELASARKAVSDGTERLCQENLQLKREAEELRASLAAQKKESEDLRAGLAAQKEEMEARFAAQKKEMEEEYQQQADEMYFFGYRCCMKKHGIMHDTPSFPSDEEDSAPGRAFPIGLKLSCSCLSSVFENLPKDQSSTFEAPRLAFAIIVSGYPLLIVGHPDGCDLSYFVRPVQISS
;
A
#
# COMPACT_ATOMS: atom_id res chain seq x y z
N MET A 1 12.35 -2.86 52.37
CA MET A 1 13.23 -3.45 53.39
C MET A 1 13.83 -4.69 52.77
N GLU A 2 15.03 -4.57 52.23
CA GLU A 2 15.83 -5.72 51.80
C GLU A 2 17.30 -5.32 51.92
N ASN A 3 18.08 -6.26 52.45
CA ASN A 3 19.29 -6.02 53.23
C ASN A 3 20.52 -5.76 52.36
N ALA A 4 21.26 -4.71 52.68
CA ALA A 4 22.62 -4.51 52.24
C ALA A 4 23.55 -5.34 53.14
N SER A 5 24.22 -6.36 52.56
CA SER A 5 25.31 -7.08 53.22
C SER A 5 26.63 -6.55 52.68
N GLU A 6 27.32 -5.87 53.59
CA GLU A 6 28.65 -5.31 53.47
C GLU A 6 29.68 -6.45 53.56
N GLU A 7 30.43 -6.69 52.49
CA GLU A 7 31.54 -7.66 52.44
C GLU A 7 32.85 -6.89 52.17
N ALA A 8 33.84 -7.16 53.02
CA ALA A 8 35.10 -6.44 53.16
C ALA A 8 36.06 -6.66 51.97
N PRO A 9 37.00 -5.73 51.72
CA PRO A 9 37.98 -5.90 50.65
C PRO A 9 39.06 -6.92 51.03
N VAL A 10 39.11 -8.03 50.30
CA VAL A 10 40.23 -8.99 50.33
C VAL A 10 41.49 -8.30 49.78
N GLU A 11 42.50 -8.21 50.65
CA GLU A 11 43.84 -7.70 50.37
C GLU A 11 44.53 -8.64 49.36
N ARG A 12 44.55 -8.22 48.09
CA ARG A 12 45.18 -8.97 47.00
C ARG A 12 46.68 -8.64 47.01
N SER A 13 47.47 -9.57 47.54
CA SER A 13 48.94 -9.56 47.45
C SER A 13 49.39 -9.22 46.03
N SER A 14 50.08 -8.09 45.89
CA SER A 14 50.68 -7.63 44.64
C SER A 14 51.96 -8.40 44.38
N TYR A 15 51.82 -9.59 43.81
CA TYR A 15 52.93 -10.22 43.11
C TYR A 15 53.20 -9.41 41.84
N THR A 16 54.30 -8.68 41.81
CA THR A 16 54.79 -8.03 40.60
C THR A 16 55.19 -9.13 39.62
N VAL A 17 54.27 -9.51 38.75
CA VAL A 17 54.54 -10.37 37.60
C VAL A 17 55.50 -9.59 36.69
N ALA A 18 56.77 -9.98 36.67
CA ALA A 18 57.69 -9.51 35.65
C ALA A 18 57.08 -9.90 34.29
N VAL A 19 56.74 -8.89 33.50
CA VAL A 19 56.20 -9.07 32.15
C VAL A 19 57.24 -9.89 31.38
N PRO A 20 56.88 -11.07 30.85
CA PRO A 20 57.82 -11.84 30.07
C PRO A 20 58.22 -11.03 28.84
N PRO A 21 59.50 -11.08 28.43
CA PRO A 21 59.98 -10.30 27.31
C PRO A 21 59.15 -10.62 26.07
N SER A 22 58.78 -9.57 25.33
CA SER A 22 58.05 -9.73 24.08
C SER A 22 58.89 -10.54 23.07
N TRP A 23 58.24 -11.14 22.07
CA TRP A 23 58.95 -11.84 20.99
C TRP A 23 60.00 -10.96 20.31
N GLU A 24 59.74 -9.65 20.20
CA GLU A 24 60.66 -8.66 19.65
C GLU A 24 61.89 -8.46 20.55
N GLU A 25 61.72 -8.37 21.88
CA GLU A 25 62.82 -8.28 22.85
C GLU A 25 63.67 -9.56 22.89
N LEU A 26 63.05 -10.73 22.75
CA LEU A 26 63.74 -12.01 22.73
C LEU A 26 64.61 -12.14 21.47
N MET A 27 64.08 -11.69 20.33
CA MET A 27 64.84 -11.59 19.08
C MET A 27 65.98 -10.56 19.15
N ASP A 28 65.80 -9.46 19.87
CA ASP A 28 66.88 -8.48 20.10
C ASP A 28 67.96 -8.99 21.07
N MET A 29 67.59 -9.77 22.09
CA MET A 29 68.56 -10.46 22.94
C MET A 29 69.40 -11.47 22.14
N LEU A 30 68.78 -12.20 21.21
CA LEU A 30 69.47 -13.14 20.31
C LEU A 30 70.47 -12.44 19.37
N LYS A 31 70.17 -11.22 18.91
CA LYS A 31 71.09 -10.43 18.07
C LYS A 31 72.34 -9.96 18.84
N GLY A 32 72.25 -9.84 20.17
CA GLY A 32 73.39 -9.47 21.03
C GLY A 32 74.38 -10.61 21.29
N VAL A 33 74.06 -11.84 20.88
CA VAL A 33 74.95 -13.00 21.01
C VAL A 33 76.04 -12.91 19.93
N PRO A 34 77.35 -12.87 20.30
CA PRO A 34 78.46 -12.57 19.38
C PRO A 34 78.59 -13.48 18.14
N CYS A 35 77.86 -14.58 18.07
CA CYS A 35 77.92 -15.59 17.01
C CYS A 35 77.33 -15.13 15.66
N PHE A 36 76.63 -13.99 15.61
CA PHE A 36 75.87 -13.56 14.42
C PHE A 36 76.31 -12.22 13.81
N THR A 37 77.34 -11.56 14.35
CA THR A 37 77.86 -10.31 13.77
C THR A 37 78.93 -10.64 12.74
N ASP A 38 78.54 -10.68 11.46
CA ASP A 38 79.43 -10.92 10.32
C ASP A 38 80.38 -9.72 10.13
N ALA A 39 81.47 -9.70 10.90
CA ALA A 39 82.56 -8.75 10.73
C ALA A 39 83.57 -9.35 9.74
N GLU A 40 83.37 -9.09 8.45
CA GLU A 40 84.25 -9.50 7.36
C GLU A 40 85.62 -8.77 7.45
N ALA A 41 86.53 -9.29 8.28
CA ALA A 41 87.90 -8.83 8.36
C ALA A 41 88.78 -9.59 7.34
N ARG A 42 89.06 -8.97 6.18
CA ARG A 42 90.04 -9.48 5.21
C ARG A 42 91.46 -9.34 5.77
N HIS A 43 92.11 -10.46 6.12
CA HIS A 43 93.50 -10.51 6.56
C HIS A 43 94.48 -10.70 5.38
N PRO A 44 95.53 -9.85 5.19
CA PRO A 44 96.45 -9.93 4.03
C PRO A 44 97.73 -10.75 4.24
N LEU A 45 97.79 -11.69 5.19
CA LEU A 45 99.00 -12.48 5.42
C LEU A 45 98.64 -13.95 5.67
N GLY A 46 99.03 -14.80 4.72
CA GLY A 46 98.77 -16.23 4.74
C GLY A 46 99.46 -16.93 5.90
N ILE A 47 98.66 -17.54 6.79
CA ILE A 47 99.10 -18.52 7.79
C ILE A 47 98.12 -19.71 7.81
N SER A 48 98.73 -20.89 7.91
CA SER A 48 98.30 -22.27 8.12
C SER A 48 96.85 -22.60 8.54
N LYS A 49 96.35 -23.68 7.91
CA LYS A 49 95.11 -24.46 8.16
C LYS A 49 94.87 -24.96 9.61
N SER A 50 95.68 -24.58 10.60
CA SER A 50 95.48 -24.99 12.00
C SER A 50 94.56 -24.06 12.80
N VAL A 51 94.29 -22.83 12.31
CA VAL A 51 93.30 -21.92 12.92
C VAL A 51 91.87 -22.32 12.49
N VAL A 52 91.71 -22.80 11.26
CA VAL A 52 90.40 -23.18 10.67
C VAL A 52 89.72 -24.36 11.38
N LEU A 53 90.48 -25.32 11.91
CA LEU A 53 89.94 -26.49 12.63
C LEU A 53 89.49 -26.16 14.06
N CYS A 54 90.16 -25.20 14.72
CA CYS A 54 89.73 -24.72 16.02
C CYS A 54 88.46 -23.87 15.90
N ASP A 55 88.36 -23.03 14.86
CA ASP A 55 87.18 -22.21 14.63
C ASP A 55 85.94 -23.07 14.29
N GLN A 56 86.10 -24.13 13.49
CA GLN A 56 84.97 -25.00 13.12
C GLN A 56 84.46 -25.84 14.29
N HIS A 57 85.36 -26.37 15.14
CA HIS A 57 84.97 -27.12 16.34
C HIS A 57 84.35 -26.23 17.41
N LEU A 58 84.85 -25.00 17.58
CA LEU A 58 84.22 -23.98 18.43
C LEU A 58 82.85 -23.56 17.90
N HIS A 59 82.66 -23.47 16.58
CA HIS A 59 81.36 -23.16 15.98
C HIS A 59 80.35 -24.29 16.18
N GLU A 60 80.74 -25.55 15.97
CA GLU A 60 79.86 -26.71 16.18
C GLU A 60 79.50 -26.89 17.66
N TRP A 61 80.45 -26.64 18.56
CA TRP A 61 80.20 -26.65 20.00
C TRP A 61 79.25 -25.52 20.42
N ALA A 62 79.50 -24.29 19.95
CA ALA A 62 78.64 -23.13 20.24
C ALA A 62 77.22 -23.27 19.66
N MET A 63 77.07 -23.88 18.47
CA MET A 63 75.75 -24.16 17.90
C MET A 63 75.01 -25.26 18.66
N SER A 64 75.72 -26.25 19.21
CA SER A 64 75.12 -27.30 20.05
C SER A 64 74.69 -26.75 21.40
N GLU A 65 75.52 -25.91 22.03
CA GLU A 65 75.21 -25.23 23.29
C GLU A 65 74.04 -24.25 23.09
N ALA A 66 74.02 -23.49 21.99
CA ALA A 66 72.92 -22.59 21.65
C ALA A 66 71.61 -23.37 21.39
N ALA A 67 71.69 -24.51 20.69
CA ALA A 67 70.53 -25.38 20.48
C ALA A 67 70.00 -25.96 21.80
N GLU A 68 70.89 -26.32 22.73
CA GLU A 68 70.53 -26.81 24.06
C GLU A 68 69.86 -25.71 24.90
N VAL A 69 70.44 -24.50 24.94
CA VAL A 69 69.87 -23.34 25.64
C VAL A 69 68.50 -22.98 25.07
N VAL A 70 68.34 -22.99 23.74
CA VAL A 70 67.03 -22.75 23.11
C VAL A 70 66.05 -23.87 23.47
N ALA A 71 66.46 -25.14 23.43
CA ALA A 71 65.60 -26.26 23.80
C ALA A 71 65.20 -26.27 25.28
N GLU A 72 66.09 -25.85 26.18
CA GLU A 72 65.77 -25.66 27.60
C GLU A 72 64.86 -24.47 27.84
N THR A 73 65.09 -23.36 27.14
CA THR A 73 64.21 -22.17 27.21
C THR A 73 62.81 -22.50 26.70
N MET A 74 62.70 -23.23 25.59
CA MET A 74 61.42 -23.70 25.05
C MET A 74 60.74 -24.70 25.99
N ARG A 75 61.48 -25.62 26.61
CA ARG A 75 60.94 -26.53 27.64
C ARG A 75 60.44 -25.76 28.86
N ALA A 76 61.21 -24.80 29.36
CA ALA A 76 60.82 -23.95 30.47
C ALA A 76 59.57 -23.11 30.13
N PHE A 77 59.49 -22.56 28.91
CA PHE A 77 58.32 -21.83 28.43
C PHE A 77 57.06 -22.70 28.38
N ILE A 78 57.16 -23.91 27.83
CA ILE A 78 56.04 -24.87 27.78
C ILE A 78 55.63 -25.30 29.20
N SER A 79 56.60 -25.52 30.09
CA SER A 79 56.35 -25.86 31.51
C SER A 79 55.79 -24.69 32.32
N GLN A 80 56.04 -23.45 31.93
CA GLN A 80 55.48 -22.24 32.57
C GLN A 80 54.09 -21.87 32.04
N HIS A 81 53.71 -22.31 30.84
CA HIS A 81 52.42 -22.03 30.23
C HIS A 81 51.51 -23.26 29.96
N PRO A 82 51.42 -24.28 30.82
CA PRO A 82 50.49 -25.39 30.60
C PRO A 82 49.04 -24.87 30.50
N GLY A 83 48.63 -24.06 31.49
CA GLY A 83 47.28 -23.49 31.54
C GLY A 83 46.91 -22.55 30.38
N GLY A 84 47.88 -22.08 29.59
CA GLY A 84 47.61 -21.32 28.37
C GLY A 84 47.02 -22.19 27.26
N ILE A 85 47.54 -23.42 27.10
CA ILE A 85 47.06 -24.38 26.11
C ILE A 85 45.71 -24.96 26.54
N GLU A 86 45.53 -25.30 27.82
CA GLU A 86 44.21 -25.72 28.33
C GLU A 86 43.18 -24.58 28.23
N GLY A 87 43.57 -23.33 28.47
CA GLY A 87 42.71 -22.16 28.30
C GLY A 87 42.28 -21.95 26.84
N LEU A 88 43.20 -22.08 25.88
CA LEU A 88 42.88 -22.03 24.46
C LEU A 88 41.97 -23.19 24.03
N ARG A 89 42.18 -24.40 24.55
CA ARG A 89 41.30 -25.56 24.31
C ARG A 89 39.89 -25.31 24.82
N ALA A 90 39.75 -24.80 26.05
CA ALA A 90 38.45 -24.46 26.62
C ALA A 90 37.74 -23.35 25.82
N GLN A 91 38.50 -22.36 25.32
CA GLN A 91 37.95 -21.35 24.42
C GLN A 91 37.49 -21.92 23.07
N LEU A 92 38.25 -22.84 22.48
CA LEU A 92 37.87 -23.52 21.24
C LEU A 92 36.58 -24.32 21.44
N GLU A 93 36.50 -25.13 22.49
CA GLU A 93 35.31 -25.92 22.83
C GLU A 93 34.08 -25.02 23.04
N LYS A 94 34.27 -23.87 23.71
CA LYS A 94 33.21 -22.87 23.87
C LYS A 94 32.75 -22.30 22.52
N VAL A 95 33.67 -21.90 21.64
CA VAL A 95 33.34 -21.36 20.31
C VAL A 95 32.66 -22.42 19.44
N GLU A 96 33.10 -23.68 19.52
CA GLU A 96 32.46 -24.80 18.83
C GLU A 96 31.02 -25.03 19.30
N ALA A 97 30.78 -24.96 20.62
CA ALA A 97 29.44 -25.06 21.19
C ALA A 97 28.55 -23.87 20.79
N GLU A 98 29.08 -22.65 20.81
CA GLU A 98 28.37 -21.45 20.35
C GLU A 98 28.04 -21.53 18.86
N LEU A 99 28.97 -22.01 18.03
CA LEU A 99 28.77 -22.21 16.60
C LEU A 99 27.74 -23.32 16.31
N ALA A 100 27.77 -24.41 17.06
CA ALA A 100 26.76 -25.47 16.95
C ALA A 100 25.37 -24.95 17.32
N SER A 101 25.28 -24.17 18.39
CA SER A 101 24.03 -23.50 18.81
C SER A 101 23.53 -22.52 17.75
N ALA A 102 24.42 -21.68 17.20
CA ALA A 102 24.09 -20.72 16.14
C ALA A 102 23.61 -21.43 14.86
N ARG A 103 24.27 -22.52 14.44
CA ARG A 103 23.83 -23.32 13.28
C ARG A 103 22.44 -23.90 13.47
N LYS A 104 22.14 -24.42 14.67
CA LYS A 104 20.80 -24.91 14.99
C LYS A 104 19.78 -23.78 14.91
N ALA A 105 20.06 -22.63 15.52
CA ALA A 105 19.16 -21.47 15.46
C ALA A 105 18.91 -20.99 14.01
N VAL A 106 19.92 -21.02 13.15
CA VAL A 106 19.77 -20.70 11.72
C VAL A 106 18.91 -21.74 11.00
N SER A 107 19.09 -23.03 11.27
CA SER A 107 18.27 -24.10 10.70
C SER A 107 16.80 -23.95 11.10
N ASP A 108 16.54 -23.82 12.40
CA ASP A 108 15.18 -23.65 12.96
C ASP A 108 14.51 -22.38 12.40
N GLY A 109 15.29 -21.29 12.25
CA GLY A 109 14.82 -20.05 11.62
C GLY A 109 14.48 -20.22 10.14
N THR A 110 15.30 -20.98 9.40
CA THR A 110 15.08 -21.26 7.96
C THR A 110 13.83 -22.09 7.74
N GLU A 111 13.59 -23.10 8.59
CA GLU A 111 12.38 -23.93 8.54
C GLU A 111 11.12 -23.09 8.78
N ARG A 112 11.14 -22.21 9.80
CA ARG A 112 10.04 -21.29 10.08
C ARG A 112 9.77 -20.36 8.90
N LEU A 113 10.82 -19.76 8.32
CA LEU A 113 10.68 -18.89 7.14
C LEU A 113 10.11 -19.64 5.94
N CYS A 114 10.53 -20.88 5.71
CA CYS A 114 9.97 -21.70 4.62
C CYS A 114 8.49 -21.99 4.84
N GLN A 115 8.09 -22.29 6.08
CA GLN A 115 6.68 -22.51 6.45
C GLN A 115 5.84 -21.25 6.24
N GLU A 116 6.31 -20.09 6.69
CA GLU A 116 5.66 -18.80 6.50
C GLU A 116 5.55 -18.45 5.01
N ASN A 117 6.59 -18.71 4.21
CA ASN A 117 6.55 -18.47 2.77
C ASN A 117 5.49 -19.34 2.06
N LEU A 118 5.36 -20.61 2.45
CA LEU A 118 4.31 -21.50 1.94
C LEU A 118 2.90 -21.07 2.37
N GLN A 119 2.75 -20.52 3.57
CA GLN A 119 1.49 -19.95 4.05
C GLN A 119 1.13 -18.69 3.25
N LEU A 120 2.05 -17.73 3.16
CA LEU A 120 1.87 -16.50 2.38
C LEU A 120 1.55 -16.78 0.91
N LYS A 121 2.18 -17.80 0.32
CA LYS A 121 1.89 -18.20 -1.06
C LYS A 121 0.44 -18.71 -1.22
N ARG A 122 -0.07 -19.47 -0.25
CA ARG A 122 -1.48 -19.92 -0.27
C ARG A 122 -2.44 -18.75 -0.13
N GLU A 123 -2.18 -17.84 0.80
CA GLU A 123 -3.00 -16.63 0.99
C GLU A 123 -2.99 -15.73 -0.25
N ALA A 124 -1.83 -15.58 -0.91
CA ALA A 124 -1.74 -14.82 -2.15
C ALA A 124 -2.60 -15.42 -3.28
N GLU A 125 -2.63 -16.74 -3.42
CA GLU A 125 -3.47 -17.41 -4.41
C GLU A 125 -4.96 -17.31 -4.06
N GLU A 126 -5.32 -17.41 -2.78
CA GLU A 126 -6.71 -17.23 -2.31
C GLU A 126 -7.21 -15.80 -2.55
N LEU A 127 -6.40 -14.79 -2.22
CA LEU A 127 -6.71 -13.39 -2.51
C LEU A 127 -6.83 -13.13 -4.00
N ARG A 128 -5.97 -13.75 -4.82
CA ARG A 128 -6.05 -13.66 -6.28
C ARG A 128 -7.35 -14.23 -6.83
N ALA A 129 -7.77 -15.40 -6.33
CA ALA A 129 -9.04 -16.02 -6.72
C ALA A 129 -10.24 -15.15 -6.29
N SER A 130 -10.21 -14.63 -5.07
CA SER A 130 -11.25 -13.75 -4.53
C SER A 130 -11.40 -12.46 -5.32
N LEU A 131 -10.27 -11.82 -5.69
CA LEU A 131 -10.25 -10.63 -6.53
C LEU A 131 -10.82 -10.90 -7.93
N ALA A 132 -10.52 -12.06 -8.52
CA ALA A 132 -11.07 -12.45 -9.83
C ALA A 132 -12.59 -12.64 -9.77
N ALA A 133 -13.10 -13.25 -8.69
CA ALA A 133 -14.54 -13.40 -8.48
C ALA A 133 -15.23 -12.05 -8.29
N GLN A 134 -14.69 -11.18 -7.43
CA GLN A 134 -15.23 -9.83 -7.19
C GLN A 134 -15.23 -8.98 -8.47
N LYS A 135 -14.16 -9.06 -9.27
CA LYS A 135 -14.09 -8.36 -10.56
C LYS A 135 -15.21 -8.78 -11.49
N LYS A 136 -15.45 -10.09 -11.60
CA LYS A 136 -16.54 -10.63 -12.41
C LYS A 136 -17.91 -10.14 -11.94
N GLU A 137 -18.16 -10.17 -10.62
CA GLU A 137 -19.40 -9.67 -10.03
C GLU A 137 -19.61 -8.17 -10.33
N SER A 138 -18.55 -7.36 -10.21
CA SER A 138 -18.61 -5.94 -10.54
C SER A 138 -18.88 -5.68 -12.03
N GLU A 139 -18.30 -6.50 -12.92
CA GLU A 139 -18.56 -6.43 -14.36
C GLU A 139 -20.02 -6.79 -14.69
N ASP A 140 -20.55 -7.84 -14.06
CA ASP A 140 -21.94 -8.29 -14.23
C ASP A 140 -22.93 -7.21 -13.71
N LEU A 141 -22.68 -6.64 -12.53
CA LEU A 141 -23.48 -5.54 -11.99
C LEU A 141 -23.44 -4.29 -12.88
N ARG A 142 -22.25 -3.95 -13.41
CA ARG A 142 -22.09 -2.82 -14.33
C ARG A 142 -22.87 -3.05 -15.64
N ALA A 143 -22.85 -4.26 -16.17
CA ALA A 143 -23.63 -4.62 -17.36
C ALA A 143 -25.13 -4.52 -17.09
N GLY A 144 -25.60 -5.00 -15.94
CA GLY A 144 -27.00 -4.89 -15.52
C GLY A 144 -27.47 -3.44 -15.38
N LEU A 145 -26.64 -2.57 -14.77
CA LEU A 145 -26.92 -1.13 -14.67
C LEU A 145 -26.96 -0.45 -16.03
N ALA A 146 -26.06 -0.82 -16.96
CA ALA A 146 -26.06 -0.27 -18.30
C ALA A 146 -27.34 -0.64 -19.08
N ALA A 147 -27.78 -1.90 -18.99
CA ALA A 147 -29.03 -2.35 -19.61
C ALA A 147 -30.27 -1.65 -19.04
N GLN A 148 -30.35 -1.49 -17.71
CA GLN A 148 -31.44 -0.77 -17.06
C GLN A 148 -31.49 0.71 -17.49
N LYS A 149 -30.32 1.35 -17.59
CA LYS A 149 -30.22 2.72 -18.07
C LYS A 149 -30.75 2.84 -19.51
N GLU A 150 -30.29 1.98 -20.42
CA GLU A 150 -30.73 1.98 -21.81
C GLU A 150 -32.24 1.73 -21.93
N GLU A 151 -32.79 0.81 -21.14
CA GLU A 151 -34.23 0.57 -21.08
C GLU A 151 -35.01 1.83 -20.64
N MET A 152 -34.53 2.52 -19.60
CA MET A 152 -35.17 3.73 -19.10
C MET A 152 -35.10 4.87 -20.13
N GLU A 153 -33.96 5.05 -20.78
CA GLU A 153 -33.77 6.03 -21.85
C GLU A 153 -34.68 5.73 -23.06
N ALA A 154 -34.80 4.46 -23.45
CA ALA A 154 -35.69 4.04 -24.54
C ALA A 154 -37.17 4.30 -24.21
N ARG A 155 -37.61 3.98 -22.98
CA ARG A 155 -38.98 4.26 -22.52
C ARG A 155 -39.27 5.77 -22.51
N PHE A 156 -38.33 6.57 -22.02
CA PHE A 156 -38.48 8.02 -22.01
C PHE A 156 -38.53 8.61 -23.43
N ALA A 157 -37.69 8.11 -24.33
CA ALA A 157 -37.71 8.52 -25.74
C ALA A 157 -39.04 8.16 -26.42
N ALA A 158 -39.58 6.96 -26.17
CA ALA A 158 -40.88 6.53 -26.67
C ALA A 158 -42.02 7.42 -26.14
N GLN A 159 -42.06 7.66 -24.82
CA GLN A 159 -43.07 8.51 -24.18
C GLN A 159 -43.02 9.96 -24.72
N LYS A 160 -41.81 10.51 -24.87
CA LYS A 160 -41.63 11.85 -25.45
C LYS A 160 -42.21 11.90 -26.87
N LYS A 161 -41.94 10.89 -27.69
CA LYS A 161 -42.42 10.82 -29.07
C LYS A 161 -43.94 10.70 -29.14
N GLU A 162 -44.54 9.82 -28.33
CA GLU A 162 -45.99 9.66 -28.23
C GLU A 162 -46.67 10.98 -27.88
N MET A 163 -46.18 11.68 -26.85
CA MET A 163 -46.69 12.99 -26.45
C MET A 163 -46.54 14.05 -27.57
N GLU A 164 -45.43 14.03 -28.31
CA GLU A 164 -45.20 14.96 -29.42
C GLU A 164 -46.14 14.69 -30.60
N GLU A 165 -46.44 13.41 -30.90
CA GLU A 165 -47.42 13.00 -31.91
C GLU A 165 -48.84 13.39 -31.50
N GLU A 166 -49.24 13.16 -30.25
CA GLU A 166 -50.54 13.60 -29.72
C GLU A 166 -50.71 15.12 -29.80
N TYR A 167 -49.66 15.88 -29.45
CA TYR A 167 -49.67 17.34 -29.55
C TYR A 167 -49.86 17.80 -31.00
N GLN A 168 -49.09 17.23 -31.93
CA GLN A 168 -49.21 17.58 -33.35
C GLN A 168 -50.59 17.24 -33.90
N GLN A 169 -51.15 16.08 -33.53
CA GLN A 169 -52.49 15.69 -33.92
C GLN A 169 -53.55 16.68 -33.42
N GLN A 170 -53.45 17.12 -32.16
CA GLN A 170 -54.36 18.13 -31.62
C GLN A 170 -54.23 19.48 -32.35
N ALA A 171 -53.01 19.90 -32.68
CA ALA A 171 -52.76 21.12 -33.43
C ALA A 171 -53.37 21.05 -34.84
N ASP A 172 -53.22 19.91 -35.52
CA ASP A 172 -53.77 19.68 -36.85
C ASP A 172 -55.30 19.66 -36.82
N GLU A 173 -55.91 18.95 -35.86
CA GLU A 173 -57.37 18.90 -35.69
C GLU A 173 -57.97 20.31 -35.48
N MET A 174 -57.33 21.11 -34.63
CA MET A 174 -57.70 22.51 -34.41
C MET A 174 -57.58 23.35 -35.70
N TYR A 175 -56.52 23.16 -36.48
CA TYR A 175 -56.34 23.86 -37.75
C TYR A 175 -57.42 23.48 -38.78
N PHE A 176 -57.69 22.19 -38.96
CA PHE A 176 -58.75 21.70 -39.84
C PHE A 176 -60.12 22.19 -39.43
N PHE A 177 -60.40 22.27 -38.12
CA PHE A 177 -61.63 22.84 -37.59
C PHE A 177 -61.77 24.32 -38.01
N GLY A 178 -60.74 25.14 -37.79
CA GLY A 178 -60.72 26.54 -38.20
C GLY A 178 -60.90 26.72 -39.71
N TYR A 179 -60.24 25.90 -40.53
CA TYR A 179 -60.39 25.90 -41.98
C TYR A 179 -61.82 25.56 -42.42
N ARG A 180 -62.43 24.50 -41.87
CA ARG A 180 -63.83 24.14 -42.15
C ARG A 180 -64.80 25.26 -41.78
N CYS A 181 -64.59 25.89 -40.62
CA CYS A 181 -65.37 27.07 -40.22
C CYS A 181 -65.24 28.20 -41.25
N CYS A 182 -64.03 28.44 -41.78
CA CYS A 182 -63.77 29.48 -42.78
C CYS A 182 -64.47 29.17 -44.12
N MET A 183 -64.31 27.95 -44.64
CA MET A 183 -64.94 27.52 -45.91
C MET A 183 -66.47 27.59 -45.86
N LYS A 184 -67.07 27.22 -44.72
CA LYS A 184 -68.52 27.34 -44.49
C LYS A 184 -69.00 28.79 -44.49
N LYS A 185 -68.22 29.71 -43.89
CA LYS A 185 -68.55 31.15 -43.82
C LYS A 185 -68.60 31.80 -45.21
N HIS A 186 -67.75 31.35 -46.13
CA HIS A 186 -67.62 31.94 -47.46
C HIS A 186 -68.41 31.22 -48.56
N GLY A 187 -69.23 30.21 -48.22
CA GLY A 187 -70.13 29.55 -49.17
C GLY A 187 -69.42 28.65 -50.20
N ILE A 188 -68.16 28.29 -49.98
CA ILE A 188 -67.32 27.57 -50.96
C ILE A 188 -67.71 26.08 -51.07
N MET A 189 -68.37 25.51 -50.06
CA MET A 189 -68.66 24.06 -50.00
C MET A 189 -69.91 23.62 -50.79
N HIS A 190 -70.65 24.51 -51.45
CA HIS A 190 -71.97 24.19 -52.02
C HIS A 190 -71.95 23.48 -53.41
N ASP A 191 -70.79 23.24 -54.02
CA ASP A 191 -70.66 22.57 -55.33
C ASP A 191 -70.13 21.12 -55.27
N THR A 192 -70.04 20.50 -54.09
CA THR A 192 -69.78 19.05 -54.00
C THR A 192 -71.10 18.30 -53.89
N PRO A 193 -71.50 17.43 -54.86
CA PRO A 193 -72.73 16.66 -54.77
C PRO A 193 -72.68 15.74 -53.53
N SER A 194 -73.50 16.03 -52.54
CA SER A 194 -73.57 15.27 -51.28
C SER A 194 -74.15 13.88 -51.50
N PHE A 195 -73.46 12.83 -51.06
CA PHE A 195 -74.07 11.53 -50.80
C PHE A 195 -74.79 11.57 -49.43
N PRO A 196 -75.95 10.92 -49.27
CA PRO A 196 -76.75 11.00 -48.05
C PRO A 196 -76.08 10.21 -46.93
N SER A 197 -75.64 10.91 -45.86
CA SER A 197 -75.14 10.29 -44.64
C SER A 197 -76.25 10.36 -43.59
N ASP A 198 -76.72 9.19 -43.19
CA ASP A 198 -77.80 8.95 -42.23
C ASP A 198 -77.32 9.25 -40.80
N GLU A 199 -78.22 9.79 -39.98
CA GLU A 199 -77.97 10.30 -38.63
C GLU A 199 -77.88 9.17 -37.59
N GLU A 200 -76.92 9.27 -36.65
CA GLU A 200 -77.07 9.06 -35.19
C GLU A 200 -75.68 8.83 -34.57
N ASP A 201 -75.24 9.71 -33.66
CA ASP A 201 -74.92 9.33 -32.28
C ASP A 201 -74.54 10.58 -31.46
N SER A 202 -75.23 10.77 -30.35
CA SER A 202 -75.03 11.88 -29.42
C SER A 202 -74.07 11.44 -28.33
N ALA A 203 -72.89 12.05 -28.24
CA ALA A 203 -72.03 11.95 -27.05
C ALA A 203 -71.75 13.35 -26.47
N PRO A 204 -71.87 13.52 -25.14
CA PRO A 204 -71.90 14.84 -24.50
C PRO A 204 -70.51 15.48 -24.44
N GLY A 205 -70.50 16.81 -24.53
CA GLY A 205 -69.29 17.64 -24.57
C GLY A 205 -68.30 17.31 -23.45
N ARG A 206 -67.11 16.87 -23.84
CA ARG A 206 -65.95 16.78 -22.95
C ARG A 206 -65.21 18.11 -22.96
N ALA A 207 -65.44 18.92 -21.92
CA ALA A 207 -64.45 19.90 -21.50
C ALA A 207 -63.29 19.11 -20.88
N PHE A 208 -62.13 19.11 -21.53
CA PHE A 208 -60.90 18.58 -20.95
C PHE A 208 -60.15 19.72 -20.24
N PRO A 209 -60.11 19.75 -18.89
CA PRO A 209 -59.09 20.52 -18.22
C PRO A 209 -57.75 19.79 -18.44
N ILE A 210 -56.81 20.44 -19.13
CA ILE A 210 -55.40 20.02 -19.13
C ILE A 210 -54.86 20.34 -17.73
N GLY A 211 -55.20 19.49 -16.77
CA GLY A 211 -54.50 19.40 -15.51
C GLY A 211 -53.33 18.45 -15.71
N LEU A 212 -52.11 18.98 -15.79
CA LEU A 212 -50.90 18.18 -15.61
C LEU A 212 -50.89 17.67 -14.16
N LYS A 213 -51.57 16.54 -13.96
CA LYS A 213 -51.61 15.84 -12.68
C LYS A 213 -50.33 15.04 -12.58
N LEU A 214 -49.24 15.70 -12.16
CA LEU A 214 -48.04 15.00 -11.73
C LEU A 214 -48.44 14.16 -10.51
N SER A 215 -48.55 12.85 -10.69
CA SER A 215 -48.82 11.92 -9.59
C SER A 215 -47.68 12.03 -8.57
N CYS A 216 -48.05 12.37 -7.34
CA CYS A 216 -47.16 12.62 -6.19
C CYS A 216 -46.15 11.48 -5.93
N SER A 217 -46.40 10.28 -6.44
CA SER A 217 -45.51 9.11 -6.34
C SER A 217 -44.19 9.23 -7.13
N CYS A 218 -44.10 10.08 -8.16
CA CYS A 218 -42.89 10.19 -8.97
C CYS A 218 -41.81 11.10 -8.35
N LEU A 219 -42.20 12.04 -7.47
CA LEU A 219 -41.26 12.98 -6.86
C LEU A 219 -40.56 12.40 -5.64
N SER A 220 -41.17 11.45 -4.92
CA SER A 220 -40.60 10.87 -3.69
C SER A 220 -39.24 10.20 -3.91
N SER A 221 -39.03 9.57 -5.08
CA SER A 221 -37.79 8.85 -5.38
C SER A 221 -36.61 9.75 -5.74
N VAL A 222 -36.87 10.99 -6.14
CA VAL A 222 -35.82 11.97 -6.52
C VAL A 222 -35.15 12.58 -5.27
N PHE A 223 -35.77 12.48 -4.09
CA PHE A 223 -35.31 13.13 -2.86
C PHE A 223 -34.46 12.27 -1.92
N GLU A 224 -34.32 10.96 -2.12
CA GLU A 224 -33.51 10.12 -1.22
C GLU A 224 -31.98 10.28 -1.42
N ASN A 225 -31.54 11.01 -2.45
CA ASN A 225 -30.11 11.14 -2.77
C ASN A 225 -29.51 12.53 -2.51
N LEU A 226 -30.21 13.44 -1.81
CA LEU A 226 -29.63 14.74 -1.45
C LEU A 226 -28.77 14.64 -0.17
N PRO A 227 -27.51 15.12 -0.18
CA PRO A 227 -26.67 15.15 1.02
C PRO A 227 -27.27 16.05 2.10
N LYS A 228 -27.25 15.56 3.36
CA LYS A 228 -27.89 16.16 4.55
C LYS A 228 -27.42 17.57 4.93
N ASP A 229 -26.38 18.10 4.30
CA ASP A 229 -25.71 19.32 4.74
C ASP A 229 -26.35 20.63 4.21
N GLN A 230 -27.49 20.57 3.50
CA GLN A 230 -28.18 21.77 2.98
C GLN A 230 -29.62 21.98 3.52
N SER A 231 -30.08 21.20 4.51
CA SER A 231 -31.48 21.31 5.00
C SER A 231 -31.70 22.30 6.15
N SER A 232 -30.70 23.07 6.58
CA SER A 232 -30.83 23.96 7.75
C SER A 232 -30.82 25.43 7.37
N THR A 233 -31.98 25.99 7.02
CA THR A 233 -32.43 27.37 7.34
C THR A 233 -33.71 27.70 6.57
N PHE A 234 -34.82 27.00 6.84
CA PHE A 234 -36.14 27.54 6.51
C PHE A 234 -37.15 27.05 7.54
N GLU A 235 -37.32 27.84 8.60
CA GLU A 235 -38.19 27.55 9.73
C GLU A 235 -39.64 27.94 9.39
N ALA A 236 -40.27 27.13 8.54
CA ALA A 236 -41.73 26.90 8.39
C ALA A 236 -41.93 25.93 7.22
N PRO A 237 -42.88 24.96 7.27
CA PRO A 237 -43.11 24.00 6.19
C PRO A 237 -43.87 24.67 5.04
N ARG A 238 -43.19 25.56 4.32
CA ARG A 238 -43.58 25.97 2.97
C ARG A 238 -42.85 25.02 2.04
N LEU A 239 -43.58 24.23 1.26
CA LEU A 239 -43.04 23.35 0.22
C LEU A 239 -42.33 24.20 -0.84
N ALA A 240 -41.08 24.53 -0.58
CA ALA A 240 -40.18 25.18 -1.51
C ALA A 240 -39.14 24.14 -1.92
N PHE A 241 -39.06 23.83 -3.20
CA PHE A 241 -38.03 22.96 -3.75
C PHE A 241 -37.14 23.79 -4.68
N ALA A 242 -35.84 23.63 -4.53
CA ALA A 242 -34.86 24.20 -5.45
C ALA A 242 -34.62 23.20 -6.57
N ILE A 243 -34.81 23.62 -7.82
CA ILE A 243 -34.49 22.83 -9.02
C ILE A 243 -33.41 23.58 -9.78
N ILE A 244 -32.32 22.90 -10.10
CA ILE A 244 -31.27 23.45 -10.96
C ILE A 244 -31.61 23.07 -12.40
N VAL A 245 -32.05 24.05 -13.19
CA VAL A 245 -32.29 23.87 -14.63
C VAL A 245 -31.16 24.57 -15.36
N SER A 246 -30.38 23.82 -16.15
CA SER A 246 -29.31 24.38 -16.99
C SER A 246 -28.26 25.21 -16.22
N GLY A 247 -27.89 24.79 -15.01
CA GLY A 247 -26.86 25.47 -14.20
C GLY A 247 -27.33 26.71 -13.44
N TYR A 248 -28.61 27.07 -13.54
CA TYR A 248 -29.20 28.14 -12.74
C TYR A 248 -30.09 27.57 -11.64
N PRO A 249 -29.87 27.92 -10.37
CA PRO A 249 -30.76 27.54 -9.28
C PRO A 249 -32.07 28.32 -9.40
N LEU A 250 -33.16 27.60 -9.61
CA LEU A 250 -34.51 28.15 -9.57
C LEU A 250 -35.20 27.68 -8.29
N LEU A 251 -35.72 28.63 -7.51
CA LEU A 251 -36.57 28.30 -6.37
C LEU A 251 -38.02 28.28 -6.85
N ILE A 252 -38.68 27.13 -6.72
CA ILE A 252 -40.11 26.98 -7.00
C ILE A 252 -40.82 26.83 -5.67
N VAL A 253 -41.67 27.80 -5.34
CA VAL A 253 -42.48 27.79 -4.12
C VAL A 253 -43.90 27.41 -4.50
N GLY A 254 -44.38 26.28 -3.99
CA GLY A 254 -45.76 25.83 -4.16
C GLY A 254 -46.70 26.43 -3.10
N HIS A 255 -47.96 26.67 -3.48
CA HIS A 255 -49.02 27.00 -2.51
C HIS A 255 -49.38 25.74 -1.71
N PRO A 256 -49.54 25.82 -0.37
CA PRO A 256 -49.76 24.66 0.48
C PRO A 256 -51.03 23.85 0.15
N ASP A 257 -52.04 24.48 -0.46
CA ASP A 257 -53.32 23.84 -0.78
C ASP A 257 -53.30 22.98 -2.05
N GLY A 258 -52.19 22.95 -2.81
CA GLY A 258 -51.98 22.05 -3.96
C GLY A 258 -52.91 22.24 -5.18
N CYS A 259 -53.89 23.15 -5.09
CA CYS A 259 -54.96 23.29 -6.10
C CYS A 259 -54.76 24.44 -7.10
N ASP A 260 -53.93 25.45 -6.78
CA ASP A 260 -53.60 26.55 -7.69
C ASP A 260 -52.07 26.69 -7.81
N LEU A 261 -51.54 26.32 -8.97
CA LEU A 261 -50.11 26.44 -9.28
C LEU A 261 -49.78 27.88 -9.70
N SER A 262 -49.75 28.78 -8.72
CA SER A 262 -49.17 30.12 -8.89
C SER A 262 -47.65 30.01 -8.69
N TYR A 263 -46.89 29.62 -9.72
CA TYR A 263 -45.43 29.57 -9.60
C TYR A 263 -44.85 30.99 -9.57
N PHE A 264 -44.13 31.33 -8.51
CA PHE A 264 -43.26 32.50 -8.51
C PHE A 264 -41.82 32.02 -8.77
N VAL A 265 -41.33 32.24 -9.99
CA VAL A 265 -39.95 31.91 -10.36
C VAL A 265 -39.09 33.12 -10.01
N ARG A 266 -38.25 33.01 -8.97
CA ARG A 266 -37.21 34.01 -8.68
C ARG A 266 -35.84 33.44 -9.02
N PRO A 267 -35.06 34.12 -9.87
CA PRO A 267 -33.64 33.82 -10.00
C PRO A 267 -32.97 34.05 -8.65
N VAL A 268 -32.31 33.02 -8.11
CA VAL A 268 -31.46 33.19 -6.93
C VAL A 268 -30.09 33.59 -7.43
N GLN A 269 -29.70 34.85 -7.22
CA GLN A 269 -28.31 35.25 -7.42
C GLN A 269 -27.49 34.65 -6.28
N ILE A 270 -26.73 33.58 -6.58
CA ILE A 270 -25.68 33.12 -5.67
C ILE A 270 -24.49 34.06 -5.89
N SER A 271 -24.15 34.86 -4.87
CA SER A 271 -22.87 35.56 -4.87
C SER A 271 -21.77 34.51 -4.89
N SER A 272 -20.85 34.63 -5.85
CA SER A 272 -19.58 33.90 -5.82
C SER A 272 -18.72 34.36 -4.65
#